data_AF-A0A949XSL8-F1
#
_entry.id   AF-A0A949XSL8-F1
#
_cell.length_a   1.000
_cell.length_b   1.000
_cell.length_c   1.000
_cell.angle_alpha   90.00
_cell.angle_beta   90.00
_cell.angle_gamma   90.00
#
_symmetry.space_group_name_H-M   'P 1'
#
loop_
_entity.id
_entity.type
_entity.pdbx_description
1 polymer ?
#
loop_
_entity_poly.entity_id
_entity_poly.type
_entity_poly.pdbx_seq_one_letter_code
_entity_poly.pdbx_strand_id
1 'polypeptide(L)'
;MNRLTMLVTADGEWVLEDSTEFRAALGDLDPDYDAASFAVKNLGFIKIQSIDNLIIEIELHPRNVELPALLAVQQHLLSSQVKLFRIKYFDLVWHSEITCSSEQTIARLAELCCPKLVPQPNEKFIVEPRDYSALFDNEESQLRPMLQKWRMSFACFDSSVISLAIQHQLLSRMAIVGVKPRQPDPVFRFIGDGFKWLEHDHQLHVIGQKVEDLPDKDYGMWVAEFYKSVAAAGQPRADYVIAQMHPWPHVSQSYITRYERLLLPWKTPSGEVFVTSWSQKLDGASLSLPSSSVIKN
;
A
#
# COMPACT_ATOMS: atom_id res chain seq x y z
N MET A 1 -17.22 -6.13 37.87
CA MET A 1 -17.48 -5.72 36.49
C MET A 1 -17.31 -6.95 35.63
N ASN A 2 -18.39 -7.48 35.09
CA ASN A 2 -18.29 -8.63 34.19
C ASN A 2 -17.94 -8.10 32.80
N ARG A 3 -16.80 -8.56 32.28
CA ARG A 3 -16.34 -8.26 30.93
C ARG A 3 -16.24 -9.58 30.17
N LEU A 4 -17.04 -9.70 29.13
CA LEU A 4 -16.91 -10.79 28.18
C LEU A 4 -16.30 -10.22 26.91
N THR A 5 -15.12 -10.72 26.54
CA THR A 5 -14.45 -10.37 25.29
C THR A 5 -14.57 -11.52 24.31
N MET A 6 -15.06 -11.23 23.11
CA MET A 6 -15.17 -12.14 21.99
C MET A 6 -14.57 -11.49 20.76
N LEU A 7 -14.04 -12.29 19.85
CA LEU A 7 -13.60 -11.83 18.54
C LEU A 7 -14.40 -12.53 17.45
N VAL A 8 -14.61 -11.82 16.36
CA VAL A 8 -15.15 -12.34 15.11
C VAL A 8 -14.01 -12.41 14.11
N THR A 9 -13.74 -13.61 13.59
CA THR A 9 -12.72 -13.82 12.55
C THR A 9 -13.17 -13.20 11.23
N ALA A 10 -12.25 -13.05 10.27
CA ALA A 10 -12.59 -12.55 8.93
C ALA A 10 -13.71 -13.35 8.24
N ASP A 11 -13.75 -14.67 8.49
CA ASP A 11 -14.76 -15.58 7.94
C ASP A 11 -16.12 -15.51 8.68
N GLY A 12 -16.22 -14.70 9.74
CA GLY A 12 -17.46 -14.50 10.50
C GLY A 12 -17.66 -15.47 11.66
N GLU A 13 -16.64 -16.22 12.06
CA GLU A 13 -16.71 -17.15 13.19
C GLU A 13 -16.44 -16.44 14.51
N TRP A 14 -17.17 -16.84 15.56
CA TRP A 14 -17.00 -16.28 16.90
C TRP A 14 -16.01 -17.12 17.71
N VAL A 15 -14.99 -16.45 18.24
CA VAL A 15 -13.95 -17.06 19.08
C VAL A 15 -13.76 -16.27 20.37
N LEU A 16 -13.32 -16.94 21.43
CA LEU A 16 -12.98 -16.28 22.69
C LEU A 16 -11.49 -15.88 22.67
N GLU A 17 -11.15 -14.75 23.29
CA GLU A 17 -9.78 -14.17 23.26
C GLU A 17 -8.68 -15.14 23.71
N ASP A 18 -8.97 -16.06 24.61
CA ASP A 18 -8.00 -17.02 25.15
C ASP A 18 -8.16 -18.46 24.60
N SER A 19 -9.03 -18.67 23.62
CA SER A 19 -9.37 -20.04 23.17
C SER A 19 -8.38 -20.62 22.17
N THR A 20 -8.38 -21.95 22.07
CA THR A 20 -7.57 -22.68 21.09
C THR A 20 -7.98 -22.35 19.66
N GLU A 21 -9.26 -22.07 19.43
CA GLU A 21 -9.83 -21.68 18.15
C GLU A 21 -9.34 -20.30 17.73
N PHE A 22 -9.24 -19.35 18.67
CA PHE A 22 -8.66 -18.03 18.40
C PHE A 22 -7.19 -18.13 17.98
N ARG A 23 -6.39 -18.93 18.69
CA ARG A 23 -4.96 -19.15 18.36
C ARG A 23 -4.79 -19.85 17.00
N ALA A 24 -5.65 -20.81 16.69
CA ALA A 24 -5.67 -21.47 15.39
C ALA A 24 -6.03 -20.48 14.26
N ALA A 25 -7.03 -19.63 14.48
CA ALA A 25 -7.43 -18.59 13.53
C ALA A 25 -6.38 -17.46 13.39
N LEU A 26 -5.61 -17.19 14.45
CA LEU A 26 -4.47 -16.28 14.44
C LEU A 26 -3.28 -16.86 13.64
N GLY A 27 -3.17 -18.19 13.56
CA GLY A 27 -2.04 -18.90 12.95
C GLY A 27 -0.81 -18.99 13.86
N ASP A 28 -0.96 -18.64 15.14
CA ASP A 28 0.10 -18.63 16.15
C ASP A 28 -0.43 -19.21 17.47
N LEU A 29 0.22 -20.26 17.96
CA LEU A 29 -0.23 -21.04 19.11
C LEU A 29 0.27 -20.49 20.45
N ASP A 30 1.30 -19.64 20.46
CA ASP A 30 1.87 -19.07 21.69
C ASP A 30 2.40 -17.63 21.46
N PRO A 31 1.50 -16.67 21.18
CA PRO A 31 1.90 -15.30 20.91
C PRO A 31 2.47 -14.61 22.16
N ASP A 32 3.65 -13.99 22.03
CA ASP A 32 4.30 -13.19 23.09
C ASP A 32 3.91 -11.69 23.04
N TYR A 33 2.90 -11.36 22.22
CA TYR A 33 2.36 -10.02 21.97
C TYR A 33 0.85 -9.96 22.25
N ASP A 34 0.26 -8.76 22.17
CA ASP A 34 -1.19 -8.58 22.24
C ASP A 34 -1.86 -9.12 20.97
N ALA A 35 -2.15 -10.42 20.99
CA ALA A 35 -2.72 -11.18 19.87
C ALA A 35 -4.08 -10.62 19.41
N ALA A 36 -4.93 -10.18 20.33
CA ALA A 36 -6.24 -9.62 20.00
C ALA A 36 -6.09 -8.28 19.27
N SER A 37 -5.22 -7.39 19.76
CA SER A 37 -4.94 -6.12 19.08
C SER A 37 -4.29 -6.35 17.72
N PHE A 38 -3.39 -7.33 17.60
CA PHE A 38 -2.78 -7.70 16.33
C PHE A 38 -3.80 -8.21 15.32
N ALA A 39 -4.69 -9.12 15.72
CA ALA A 39 -5.71 -9.69 14.86
C ALA A 39 -6.69 -8.62 14.33
N VAL A 40 -7.11 -7.70 15.21
CA VAL A 40 -8.00 -6.59 14.85
C VAL A 40 -7.33 -5.64 13.85
N LYS A 41 -6.03 -5.33 14.05
CA LYS A 41 -5.31 -4.40 13.17
C LYS A 41 -4.95 -5.02 11.83
N ASN A 42 -4.59 -6.29 11.77
CA ASN A 42 -3.91 -6.87 10.60
C ASN A 42 -4.69 -7.97 9.89
N LEU A 43 -5.57 -8.70 10.60
CA LEU A 43 -6.22 -9.91 10.08
C LEU A 43 -7.72 -9.72 9.82
N GLY A 44 -8.25 -8.51 10.01
CA GLY A 44 -9.66 -8.21 9.75
C GLY A 44 -10.63 -8.65 10.83
N PHE A 45 -10.12 -8.97 12.03
CA PHE A 45 -10.97 -9.41 13.12
C PHE A 45 -11.73 -8.22 13.72
N ILE A 46 -12.93 -8.48 14.24
CA ILE A 46 -13.69 -7.51 15.02
C ILE A 46 -13.71 -7.98 16.46
N LYS A 47 -13.21 -7.17 17.38
CA LYS A 47 -13.26 -7.44 18.81
C LYS A 47 -14.53 -6.83 19.39
N ILE A 48 -15.29 -7.63 20.13
CA ILE A 48 -16.48 -7.20 20.86
C ILE A 48 -16.25 -7.42 22.35
N GLN A 49 -16.48 -6.37 23.13
CA GLN A 49 -16.45 -6.45 24.57
C GLN A 49 -17.78 -5.99 25.17
N SER A 50 -18.44 -6.88 25.92
CA SER A 50 -19.65 -6.54 26.69
C SER A 50 -19.24 -6.11 28.09
N ILE A 51 -19.59 -4.89 28.50
CA ILE A 51 -19.32 -4.35 29.84
C ILE A 51 -20.63 -4.27 30.62
N ASP A 52 -20.71 -5.07 31.68
CA ASP A 52 -21.84 -5.14 32.62
C ASP A 52 -23.23 -5.30 31.93
N ASN A 53 -23.26 -5.86 30.72
CA ASN A 53 -24.44 -5.99 29.85
C ASN A 53 -25.17 -4.66 29.56
N LEU A 54 -24.50 -3.53 29.78
CA LEU A 54 -25.05 -2.19 29.57
C LEU A 54 -24.41 -1.47 28.39
N ILE A 55 -23.17 -1.86 28.06
CA ILE A 55 -22.37 -1.24 26.99
C ILE A 55 -21.71 -2.35 26.17
N ILE A 56 -21.78 -2.23 24.85
CA ILE A 56 -20.99 -3.05 23.94
C ILE A 56 -19.92 -2.17 23.30
N GLU A 57 -18.66 -2.51 23.52
CA GLU A 57 -17.53 -1.92 22.80
C GLU A 57 -17.19 -2.79 21.58
N ILE A 58 -16.99 -2.14 20.45
CA ILE A 58 -16.69 -2.77 19.17
C ILE A 58 -15.38 -2.16 18.68
N GLU A 59 -14.35 -2.98 18.54
CA GLU A 59 -13.01 -2.61 18.10
C GLU A 59 -12.75 -3.25 16.73
N LEU A 60 -12.44 -2.44 15.72
CA LEU A 60 -12.20 -2.92 14.36
C LEU A 60 -11.18 -2.08 13.58
N HIS A 61 -10.63 -2.64 12.51
CA HIS A 61 -9.96 -1.89 11.47
C HIS A 61 -10.88 -1.83 10.23
N PRO A 62 -11.59 -0.73 9.94
CA PRO A 62 -12.67 -0.71 8.95
C PRO A 62 -12.26 -1.13 7.54
N ARG A 63 -10.98 -0.96 7.18
CA ARG A 63 -10.43 -1.39 5.87
C ARG A 63 -10.10 -2.88 5.75
N ASN A 64 -9.95 -3.58 6.87
CA ASN A 64 -9.52 -4.98 6.88
C ASN A 64 -10.69 -5.91 7.23
N VAL A 65 -11.83 -5.35 7.67
CA VAL A 65 -13.02 -6.12 8.02
C VAL A 65 -13.68 -6.64 6.74
N GLU A 66 -13.77 -7.96 6.66
CA GLU A 66 -14.47 -8.65 5.59
C GLU A 66 -15.99 -8.69 5.84
N LEU A 67 -16.75 -8.84 4.76
CA LEU A 67 -18.22 -8.84 4.82
C LEU A 67 -18.79 -9.92 5.77
N PRO A 68 -18.29 -11.17 5.83
CA PRO A 68 -18.79 -12.18 6.76
C PRO A 68 -18.64 -11.75 8.22
N ALA A 69 -17.49 -11.19 8.59
CA ALA A 69 -17.24 -10.65 9.93
C ALA A 69 -18.23 -9.52 10.28
N LEU A 70 -18.43 -8.57 9.35
CA LEU A 70 -19.36 -7.48 9.55
C LEU A 70 -20.81 -7.98 9.73
N LEU A 71 -21.26 -8.91 8.90
CA LEU A 71 -22.61 -9.47 8.97
C LEU A 71 -22.83 -10.23 10.29
N ALA A 72 -21.85 -11.01 10.74
CA ALA A 72 -21.91 -11.72 12.01
C ALA A 72 -22.09 -10.73 13.19
N VAL A 73 -21.34 -9.63 13.19
CA VAL A 73 -21.49 -8.57 14.21
C VAL A 73 -22.85 -7.89 14.12
N GLN A 74 -23.32 -7.54 12.92
CA GLN A 74 -24.64 -6.91 12.75
C GLN A 74 -25.77 -7.81 13.26
N GLN A 75 -25.72 -9.11 12.96
CA GLN A 75 -26.69 -10.07 13.47
C GLN A 75 -26.66 -10.16 15.00
N HIS A 76 -25.47 -10.13 15.60
CA HIS A 76 -25.33 -10.09 17.06
C HIS A 76 -25.95 -8.82 17.66
N LEU A 77 -25.68 -7.64 17.08
CA LEU A 77 -26.23 -6.36 17.55
C LEU A 77 -27.76 -6.31 17.46
N LEU A 78 -28.37 -6.89 16.41
CA LEU A 78 -29.83 -6.97 16.28
C LEU A 78 -30.49 -7.84 17.36
N SER A 79 -29.77 -8.83 17.88
CA SER A 79 -30.26 -9.71 18.95
C SER A 79 -29.97 -9.18 20.37
N SER A 80 -29.20 -8.10 20.48
CA SER A 80 -28.81 -7.51 21.76
C SER A 80 -29.89 -6.59 22.34
N GLN A 81 -30.04 -6.60 23.66
CA GLN A 81 -30.93 -5.67 24.39
C GLN A 81 -30.22 -4.39 24.85
N VAL A 82 -28.94 -4.25 24.51
CA VAL A 82 -28.09 -3.12 24.91
C VAL A 82 -28.46 -1.86 24.11
N LYS A 83 -28.42 -0.69 24.78
CA LYS A 83 -28.76 0.60 24.17
C LYS A 83 -27.56 1.52 23.94
N LEU A 84 -26.40 1.22 24.52
CA LEU A 84 -25.20 2.03 24.39
C LEU A 84 -24.07 1.24 23.76
N PHE A 85 -23.51 1.78 22.68
CA PHE A 85 -22.43 1.15 21.94
C PHE A 85 -21.28 2.12 21.81
N ARG A 86 -20.05 1.61 21.93
CA ARG A 86 -18.84 2.36 21.66
C ARG A 86 -18.14 1.71 20.48
N ILE A 87 -18.02 2.44 19.38
CA ILE A 87 -17.23 2.00 18.24
C ILE A 87 -15.84 2.60 18.38
N LYS A 88 -14.83 1.74 18.40
CA LYS A 88 -13.42 2.09 18.33
C LYS A 88 -12.89 1.56 17.01
N TYR A 89 -12.29 2.43 16.22
CA TYR A 89 -11.77 2.01 14.94
C TYR A 89 -10.37 2.57 14.69
N PHE A 90 -9.54 1.76 14.02
CA PHE A 90 -8.18 2.11 13.67
C PHE A 90 -8.06 2.36 12.17
N ASP A 91 -7.42 3.46 11.80
CA ASP A 91 -6.99 3.74 10.44
C ASP A 91 -5.46 3.98 10.37
N LEU A 92 -5.00 5.08 10.97
CA LEU A 92 -3.62 5.47 11.27
C LEU A 92 -3.51 5.80 12.78
N VAL A 93 -4.63 6.20 13.39
CA VAL A 93 -4.77 6.44 14.84
C VAL A 93 -6.07 5.79 15.34
N TRP A 94 -6.17 5.60 16.66
CA TRP A 94 -7.41 5.09 17.26
C TRP A 94 -8.45 6.21 17.40
N HIS A 95 -9.61 5.98 16.84
CA HIS A 95 -10.80 6.81 17.02
C HIS A 95 -11.80 6.10 17.91
N SER A 96 -12.64 6.89 18.61
CA SER A 96 -13.75 6.36 19.40
C SER A 96 -14.99 7.24 19.26
N GLU A 97 -16.12 6.60 19.03
CA GLU A 97 -17.44 7.23 18.95
C GLU A 97 -18.48 6.40 19.72
N ILE A 98 -19.57 7.04 20.14
CA ILE A 98 -20.64 6.42 20.93
C ILE A 98 -21.97 6.59 20.21
N THR A 99 -22.75 5.51 20.15
CA THR A 99 -24.08 5.45 19.53
C THR A 99 -25.10 4.91 20.54
N CYS A 100 -26.36 5.32 20.37
CA CYS A 100 -27.43 5.08 21.35
C CYS A 100 -28.52 4.11 20.85
N SER A 101 -28.27 3.39 19.75
CA SER A 101 -29.18 2.35 19.25
C SER A 101 -28.43 1.30 18.43
N SER A 102 -28.97 0.07 18.40
CA SER A 102 -28.47 -1.03 17.56
C SER A 102 -28.48 -0.66 16.09
N GLU A 103 -29.56 -0.03 15.61
CA GLU A 103 -29.74 0.36 14.20
C GLU A 103 -28.74 1.45 13.80
N GLN A 104 -28.53 2.45 14.66
CA GLN A 104 -27.52 3.49 14.42
C GLN A 104 -26.12 2.90 14.39
N THR A 105 -25.82 1.97 15.30
CA THR A 105 -24.52 1.29 15.36
C THR A 105 -24.30 0.45 14.12
N ILE A 106 -25.30 -0.32 13.68
CA ILE A 106 -25.26 -1.13 12.46
C ILE A 106 -25.06 -0.24 11.23
N ALA A 107 -25.85 0.83 11.08
CA ALA A 107 -25.70 1.77 9.99
C ALA A 107 -24.32 2.42 9.98
N ARG A 108 -23.79 2.76 11.16
CA ARG A 108 -22.48 3.37 11.29
C ARG A 108 -21.33 2.40 11.02
N LEU A 109 -21.39 1.16 11.51
CA LEU A 109 -20.44 0.11 11.15
C LEU A 109 -20.50 -0.17 9.65
N ALA A 110 -21.70 -0.24 9.09
CA ALA A 110 -21.89 -0.39 7.65
C ALA A 110 -21.35 0.81 6.87
N GLU A 111 -21.36 2.03 7.40
CA GLU A 111 -20.76 3.23 6.79
C GLU A 111 -19.23 3.25 6.91
N LEU A 112 -18.70 2.86 8.08
CA LEU A 112 -17.26 2.80 8.36
C LEU A 112 -16.58 1.71 7.52
N CYS A 113 -17.20 0.53 7.47
CA CYS A 113 -16.79 -0.60 6.64
C CYS A 113 -17.40 -0.53 5.23
N CYS A 114 -18.29 0.43 4.96
CA CYS A 114 -18.71 0.70 3.59
C CYS A 114 -17.41 0.98 2.84
N PRO A 115 -17.21 0.39 1.66
CA PRO A 115 -16.29 0.98 0.73
C PRO A 115 -16.81 2.39 0.46
N LYS A 116 -16.35 3.37 1.25
CA LYS A 116 -16.33 4.77 0.85
C LYS A 116 -15.82 4.73 -0.58
N LEU A 117 -16.40 5.52 -1.46
CA LEU A 117 -15.92 5.73 -2.82
C LEU A 117 -14.54 6.43 -2.78
N VAL A 118 -13.61 5.80 -2.10
CA VAL A 118 -12.19 5.76 -2.34
C VAL A 118 -12.12 5.19 -3.76
N PRO A 119 -11.46 5.86 -4.71
CA PRO A 119 -11.17 5.20 -5.99
C PRO A 119 -10.55 3.85 -5.64
N GLN A 120 -11.12 2.76 -6.19
CA GLN A 120 -10.74 1.40 -5.86
C GLN A 120 -9.22 1.31 -5.67
N PRO A 121 -8.71 0.86 -4.51
CA PRO A 121 -7.40 0.26 -4.52
C PRO A 121 -7.57 -0.98 -5.40
N ASN A 122 -7.25 -0.84 -6.67
CA ASN A 122 -6.87 -1.95 -7.51
C ASN A 122 -5.84 -2.72 -6.65
N GLU A 123 -6.19 -3.90 -6.13
CA GLU A 123 -5.28 -4.80 -5.39
C GLU A 123 -4.01 -5.13 -6.19
N LYS A 124 -3.95 -4.66 -7.43
CA LYS A 124 -2.78 -4.59 -8.27
C LYS A 124 -1.64 -3.75 -7.69
N PHE A 125 -1.86 -2.62 -7.00
CA PHE A 125 -0.74 -1.73 -6.61
C PHE A 125 -0.85 -1.23 -5.15
N ILE A 126 0.01 -1.74 -4.29
CA ILE A 126 0.13 -1.34 -2.87
C ILE A 126 1.39 -0.50 -2.70
N VAL A 127 1.26 0.61 -1.96
CA VAL A 127 2.36 1.51 -1.60
C VAL A 127 2.37 1.72 -0.08
N GLU A 128 3.52 1.48 0.52
CA GLU A 128 3.82 1.82 1.91
C GLU A 128 4.88 2.93 1.91
N PRO A 129 4.53 4.16 2.33
CA PRO A 129 5.51 5.22 2.50
C PRO A 129 6.58 4.82 3.52
N ARG A 130 7.84 5.04 3.18
CA ARG A 130 8.98 4.87 4.08
C ARG A 130 9.56 6.24 4.43
N ASP A 131 10.07 6.37 5.65
CA ASP A 131 10.86 7.55 5.99
C ASP A 131 12.19 7.51 5.23
N TYR A 132 12.36 8.40 4.26
CA TYR A 132 13.59 8.48 3.49
C TYR A 132 14.77 8.94 4.36
N SER A 133 14.52 9.54 5.53
CA SER A 133 15.56 9.97 6.45
C SER A 133 16.35 8.78 6.99
N ALA A 134 15.69 7.63 7.17
CA ALA A 134 16.33 6.38 7.58
C ALA A 134 17.39 5.88 6.57
N LEU A 135 17.32 6.30 5.30
CA LEU A 135 18.34 5.97 4.29
C LEU A 135 19.68 6.67 4.56
N PHE A 136 19.70 7.77 5.33
CA PHE A 136 20.96 8.41 5.72
C PHE A 136 21.75 7.58 6.73
N ASP A 137 21.06 6.82 7.59
CA ASP A 137 21.67 6.03 8.65
C ASP A 137 22.00 4.61 8.20
N ASN A 138 21.36 4.14 7.13
CA ASN A 138 21.64 2.83 6.53
C ASN A 138 22.85 2.89 5.57
N GLU A 139 24.04 2.50 6.04
CA GLU A 139 25.27 2.43 5.23
C GLU A 139 25.23 1.38 4.11
N GLU A 140 24.39 0.36 4.25
CA GLU A 140 24.28 -0.73 3.26
C GLU A 140 23.31 -0.40 2.12
N SER A 141 22.51 0.67 2.25
CA SER A 141 21.54 1.04 1.22
C SER A 141 22.21 1.54 -0.05
N GLN A 142 21.93 0.88 -1.18
CA GLN A 142 22.41 1.29 -2.49
C GLN A 142 21.83 2.65 -2.95
N LEU A 143 20.73 3.10 -2.35
CA LEU A 143 20.04 4.35 -2.71
C LEU A 143 20.59 5.57 -1.97
N ARG A 144 21.31 5.36 -0.86
CA ARG A 144 21.90 6.42 -0.03
C ARG A 144 22.79 7.39 -0.82
N PRO A 145 23.70 6.96 -1.72
CA PRO A 145 24.55 7.89 -2.48
C PRO A 145 23.75 8.90 -3.30
N MET A 146 22.63 8.48 -3.88
CA MET A 146 21.79 9.36 -4.70
C MET A 146 21.06 10.39 -3.84
N LEU A 147 20.56 9.99 -2.67
CA LEU A 147 19.93 10.91 -1.71
C LEU A 147 20.95 11.94 -1.19
N GLN A 148 22.18 11.51 -0.88
CA GLN A 148 23.26 12.40 -0.49
C GLN A 148 23.60 13.39 -1.60
N LYS A 149 23.73 12.92 -2.85
CA LYS A 149 23.96 13.78 -4.01
C LYS A 149 22.86 14.81 -4.19
N TRP A 150 21.59 14.41 -4.04
CA TRP A 150 20.46 15.33 -4.10
C TRP A 150 20.57 16.46 -3.07
N ARG A 151 20.91 16.11 -1.82
CA ARG A 151 21.10 17.08 -0.75
C ARG A 151 22.29 18.00 -1.02
N MET A 152 23.43 17.46 -1.43
CA MET A 152 24.67 18.22 -1.68
C MET A 152 24.55 19.16 -2.89
N SER A 153 23.78 18.78 -3.90
CA SER A 153 23.48 19.62 -5.06
C SER A 153 22.34 20.60 -4.83
N PHE A 154 21.77 20.69 -3.62
CA PHE A 154 20.58 21.49 -3.33
C PHE A 154 19.43 21.22 -4.32
N ALA A 155 19.24 19.95 -4.66
CA ALA A 155 18.31 19.46 -5.66
C ALA A 155 18.57 19.93 -7.11
N CYS A 156 19.71 20.54 -7.44
CA CYS A 156 20.03 20.89 -8.83
C CYS A 156 20.49 19.66 -9.61
N PHE A 157 19.88 19.40 -10.76
CA PHE A 157 20.29 18.33 -11.65
C PHE A 157 21.51 18.73 -12.46
N ASP A 158 22.56 17.90 -12.46
CA ASP A 158 23.79 18.10 -13.23
C ASP A 158 24.27 16.77 -13.84
N SER A 159 25.27 16.82 -14.72
CA SER A 159 25.81 15.62 -15.39
C SER A 159 26.44 14.61 -14.44
N SER A 160 26.91 15.05 -13.27
CA SER A 160 27.52 14.14 -12.28
C SER A 160 26.51 13.23 -11.60
N VAL A 161 25.20 13.56 -11.65
CA VAL A 161 24.13 12.66 -11.20
C VAL A 161 24.17 11.35 -12.00
N ILE A 162 24.35 11.43 -13.32
CA ILE A 162 24.44 10.24 -14.19
C ILE A 162 25.74 9.48 -13.93
N SER A 163 26.87 10.19 -13.79
CA SER A 163 28.16 9.56 -13.47
C SER A 163 28.11 8.80 -12.15
N LEU A 164 27.45 9.35 -11.13
CA LEU A 164 27.27 8.69 -9.84
C LEU A 164 26.38 7.45 -9.96
N ALA A 165 25.28 7.54 -10.72
CA ALA A 165 24.42 6.39 -10.98
C ALA A 165 25.16 5.25 -11.69
N ILE A 166 26.08 5.57 -12.61
CA ILE A 166 26.95 4.58 -13.27
C ILE A 166 27.93 3.95 -12.26
N GLN A 167 28.61 4.77 -11.46
CA GLN A 167 29.60 4.32 -10.48
C GLN A 167 28.99 3.34 -9.46
N HIS A 168 27.74 3.57 -9.06
CA HIS A 168 27.01 2.72 -8.13
C HIS A 168 26.15 1.64 -8.81
N GLN A 169 26.29 1.45 -10.12
CA GLN A 169 25.54 0.43 -10.90
C GLN A 169 24.01 0.58 -10.82
N LEU A 170 23.53 1.81 -10.58
CA LEU A 170 22.10 2.13 -10.44
C LEU A 170 21.44 2.51 -11.77
N LEU A 171 22.23 2.74 -12.83
CA LEU A 171 21.75 3.26 -14.11
C LEU A 171 20.68 2.36 -14.75
N SER A 172 20.88 1.04 -14.69
CA SER A 172 19.97 0.05 -15.29
C SER A 172 18.56 0.10 -14.68
N ARG A 173 18.44 0.47 -13.40
CA ARG A 173 17.18 0.54 -12.65
C ARG A 173 16.71 1.97 -12.41
N MET A 174 17.24 2.92 -13.17
CA MET A 174 16.92 4.33 -13.06
C MET A 174 15.92 4.75 -14.15
N ALA A 175 14.95 5.58 -13.80
CA ALA A 175 14.17 6.36 -14.74
C ALA A 175 14.31 7.86 -14.42
N ILE A 176 14.28 8.71 -15.44
CA ILE A 176 14.19 10.17 -15.29
C ILE A 176 12.90 10.60 -15.96
N VAL A 177 12.04 11.26 -15.20
CA VAL A 177 10.74 11.74 -15.65
C VAL A 177 10.71 13.25 -15.55
N GLY A 178 10.44 13.93 -16.65
CA GLY A 178 10.25 15.37 -16.70
C GLY A 178 8.82 15.75 -16.41
N VAL A 179 8.63 16.72 -15.51
CA VAL A 179 7.32 17.30 -15.15
C VAL A 179 7.39 18.80 -15.34
N LYS A 180 6.52 19.35 -16.19
CA LYS A 180 6.45 20.79 -16.45
C LYS A 180 5.38 21.44 -15.56
N PRO A 181 5.63 22.60 -14.92
CA PRO A 181 4.65 23.24 -14.05
C PRO A 181 3.29 23.56 -14.71
N ARG A 182 3.28 23.84 -16.02
CA ARG A 182 2.07 24.18 -16.79
C ARG A 182 1.42 23.00 -17.49
N GLN A 183 2.12 21.87 -17.57
CA GLN A 183 1.64 20.63 -18.17
C GLN A 183 2.18 19.50 -17.30
N PRO A 184 1.45 19.13 -16.23
CA PRO A 184 1.97 18.24 -15.20
C PRO A 184 2.05 16.78 -15.67
N ASP A 185 1.64 16.47 -16.90
CA ASP A 185 1.77 15.15 -17.50
C ASP A 185 3.24 14.71 -17.47
N PRO A 186 3.60 13.70 -16.67
CA PRO A 186 4.98 13.27 -16.54
C PRO A 186 5.44 12.58 -17.83
N VAL A 187 6.63 12.93 -18.31
CA VAL A 187 7.18 12.42 -19.58
C VAL A 187 8.53 11.77 -19.34
N PHE A 188 8.77 10.58 -19.89
CA PHE A 188 10.06 9.92 -19.76
C PHE A 188 11.15 10.70 -20.52
N ARG A 189 12.24 11.02 -19.81
CA ARG A 189 13.48 11.59 -20.37
C ARG A 189 14.57 10.54 -20.50
N PHE A 190 14.55 9.54 -19.63
CA PHE A 190 15.45 8.40 -19.63
C PHE A 190 14.78 7.23 -18.93
N ILE A 191 15.08 6.02 -19.39
CA ILE A 191 14.74 4.78 -18.73
C ILE A 191 15.90 3.79 -18.92
N GLY A 192 16.35 3.17 -17.83
CA GLY A 192 17.39 2.16 -17.84
C GLY A 192 16.90 0.82 -18.43
N ASP A 193 17.84 -0.08 -18.66
CA ASP A 193 17.60 -1.37 -19.32
C ASP A 193 17.13 -2.50 -18.37
N GLY A 194 17.15 -2.28 -17.07
CA GLY A 194 16.79 -3.27 -16.06
C GLY A 194 15.29 -3.55 -15.95
N PHE A 195 14.43 -2.71 -16.54
CA PHE A 195 12.97 -2.84 -16.41
C PHE A 195 12.41 -3.98 -17.30
N LYS A 196 12.21 -5.16 -16.69
CA LYS A 196 11.73 -6.38 -17.37
C LYS A 196 10.36 -6.26 -18.06
N TRP A 197 9.54 -5.26 -17.70
CA TRP A 197 8.26 -4.99 -18.37
C TRP A 197 8.42 -4.24 -19.70
N LEU A 198 9.62 -3.77 -20.00
CA LEU A 198 9.93 -3.21 -21.30
C LEU A 198 10.74 -4.22 -22.10
N GLU A 199 10.23 -4.64 -23.26
CA GLU A 199 11.07 -5.35 -24.22
C GLU A 199 12.20 -4.43 -24.70
N HIS A 200 13.34 -5.02 -25.06
CA HIS A 200 14.57 -4.29 -25.36
C HIS A 200 14.37 -3.21 -26.45
N ASP A 201 13.54 -3.47 -27.45
CA ASP A 201 13.28 -2.54 -28.56
C ASP A 201 12.32 -1.39 -28.18
N HIS A 202 11.61 -1.49 -27.06
CA HIS A 202 10.65 -0.48 -26.62
C HIS A 202 11.25 0.61 -25.72
N GLN A 203 12.50 0.45 -25.24
CA GLN A 203 13.18 1.41 -24.35
C GLN A 203 13.40 2.77 -25.00
N LEU A 204 13.80 2.75 -26.27
CA LEU A 204 13.99 3.98 -27.05
C LEU A 204 12.67 4.65 -27.42
N HIS A 205 11.60 3.86 -27.60
CA HIS A 205 10.29 4.38 -28.00
C HIS A 205 9.50 5.06 -26.86
N VAL A 206 9.83 4.74 -25.60
CA VAL A 206 9.17 5.35 -24.43
C VAL A 206 9.72 6.74 -24.10
N ILE A 207 10.94 7.06 -24.54
CA ILE A 207 11.52 8.39 -24.33
C ILE A 207 10.67 9.45 -25.07
N GLY A 208 10.25 10.48 -24.36
CA GLY A 208 9.36 11.52 -24.88
C GLY A 208 7.86 11.20 -24.77
N GLN A 209 7.49 9.97 -24.39
CA GLN A 209 6.11 9.58 -24.14
C GLN A 209 5.68 9.89 -22.70
N LYS A 210 4.36 10.00 -22.49
CA LYS A 210 3.81 10.17 -21.15
C LYS A 210 4.01 8.89 -20.33
N VAL A 211 4.19 9.04 -19.03
CA VAL A 211 4.26 7.91 -18.10
C VAL A 211 2.94 7.12 -18.07
N GLU A 212 1.83 7.80 -18.29
CA GLU A 212 0.50 7.15 -18.39
C GLU A 212 0.39 6.27 -19.65
N ASP A 213 1.30 6.44 -20.62
CA ASP A 213 1.28 5.71 -21.88
C ASP A 213 2.00 4.36 -21.85
N LEU A 214 2.43 3.89 -20.67
CA LEU A 214 3.00 2.57 -20.50
C LEU A 214 2.07 1.44 -21.00
N PRO A 215 2.63 0.27 -21.38
CA PRO A 215 1.83 -0.88 -21.82
C PRO A 215 0.76 -1.31 -20.82
N ASP A 216 1.11 -1.32 -19.52
CA ASP A 216 0.15 -1.41 -18.43
C ASP A 216 -0.38 0.00 -18.11
N LYS A 217 -1.53 0.35 -18.69
CA LYS A 217 -2.15 1.67 -18.52
C LYS A 217 -2.53 1.95 -17.08
N ASP A 218 -3.02 0.94 -16.34
CA ASP A 218 -3.39 1.10 -14.94
C ASP A 218 -2.16 1.44 -14.11
N TYR A 219 -1.05 0.73 -14.33
CA TYR A 219 0.22 0.99 -13.65
C TYR A 219 0.80 2.35 -14.05
N GLY A 220 0.77 2.69 -15.34
CA GLY A 220 1.26 3.97 -15.87
C GLY A 220 0.54 5.16 -15.25
N MET A 221 -0.80 5.12 -15.22
CA MET A 221 -1.62 6.14 -14.56
C MET A 221 -1.31 6.22 -13.07
N TRP A 222 -1.25 5.08 -12.38
CA TRP A 222 -0.96 5.03 -10.95
C TRP A 222 0.43 5.61 -10.62
N VAL A 223 1.47 5.23 -11.35
CA VAL A 223 2.83 5.69 -11.09
C VAL A 223 3.04 7.16 -11.47
N ALA A 224 2.30 7.67 -12.48
CA ALA A 224 2.34 9.07 -12.90
C ALA A 224 1.97 10.03 -11.76
N GLU A 225 0.99 9.68 -10.92
CA GLU A 225 0.56 10.52 -9.80
C GLU A 225 1.67 10.76 -8.77
N PHE A 226 2.56 9.79 -8.56
CA PHE A 226 3.70 9.97 -7.66
C PHE A 226 4.74 10.93 -8.23
N TYR A 227 4.99 10.88 -9.54
CA TYR A 227 5.87 11.85 -10.20
C TYR A 227 5.30 13.27 -10.12
N LYS A 228 3.99 13.44 -10.35
CA LYS A 228 3.29 14.73 -10.19
C LYS A 228 3.42 15.25 -8.75
N SER A 229 3.11 14.40 -7.77
CA SER A 229 3.14 14.74 -6.35
C SER A 229 4.54 15.14 -5.88
N VAL A 230 5.57 14.34 -6.21
CA VAL A 230 6.96 14.60 -5.80
C VAL A 230 7.51 15.86 -6.49
N ALA A 231 7.20 16.06 -7.76
CA ALA A 231 7.58 17.28 -8.47
C ALA A 231 6.94 18.53 -7.86
N ALA A 232 5.66 18.46 -7.48
CA ALA A 232 4.93 19.57 -6.86
C ALA A 232 5.41 19.87 -5.43
N ALA A 233 5.66 18.84 -4.62
CA ALA A 233 6.13 18.99 -3.24
C ALA A 233 7.60 19.44 -3.16
N GLY A 234 8.43 19.06 -4.15
CA GLY A 234 9.86 19.34 -4.15
C GLY A 234 10.63 18.59 -3.04
N GLN A 235 10.04 17.55 -2.47
CA GLN A 235 10.62 16.74 -1.40
C GLN A 235 10.90 15.30 -1.87
N PRO A 236 11.98 14.66 -1.40
CA PRO A 236 12.21 13.23 -1.61
C PRO A 236 11.06 12.37 -1.12
N ARG A 237 10.89 11.20 -1.74
CA ARG A 237 9.93 10.20 -1.30
C ARG A 237 10.53 8.81 -1.44
N ALA A 238 10.49 8.03 -0.36
CA ALA A 238 10.80 6.62 -0.37
C ALA A 238 9.51 5.82 -0.18
N ASP A 239 9.36 4.74 -0.95
CA ASP A 239 8.21 3.84 -0.82
C ASP A 239 8.69 2.39 -0.88
N TYR A 240 8.00 1.51 -0.15
CA TYR A 240 7.94 0.09 -0.44
C TYR A 240 6.70 -0.19 -1.30
N VAL A 241 6.86 -0.95 -2.39
CA VAL A 241 5.83 -1.16 -3.40
C VAL A 241 5.63 -2.64 -3.66
N ILE A 242 4.36 -3.05 -3.71
CA ILE A 242 3.92 -4.33 -4.26
C ILE A 242 3.07 -4.01 -5.49
N ALA A 243 3.49 -4.48 -6.66
CA ALA A 243 2.80 -4.20 -7.92
C ALA A 243 2.55 -5.49 -8.71
N GLN A 244 1.30 -5.76 -9.06
CA GLN A 244 0.87 -6.76 -10.02
C GLN A 244 0.76 -6.09 -11.39
N MET A 245 1.73 -6.38 -12.26
CA MET A 245 1.86 -5.73 -13.55
C MET A 245 1.45 -6.67 -14.69
N HIS A 246 0.88 -6.09 -15.75
CA HIS A 246 0.55 -6.75 -17.00
C HIS A 246 1.48 -6.21 -18.10
N PRO A 247 2.58 -6.90 -18.41
CA PRO A 247 3.62 -6.34 -19.26
C PRO A 247 3.14 -6.01 -20.68
N TRP A 248 2.13 -6.71 -21.21
CA TRP A 248 1.56 -6.47 -22.54
C TRP A 248 0.09 -6.92 -22.66
N PRO A 249 -0.72 -6.32 -23.56
CA PRO A 249 -2.12 -6.70 -23.80
C PRO A 249 -2.29 -8.13 -24.33
N HIS A 250 -1.25 -8.69 -24.93
CA HIS A 250 -1.26 -10.04 -25.53
C HIS A 250 -0.63 -11.12 -24.64
N VAL A 251 -0.03 -10.72 -23.51
CA VAL A 251 0.55 -11.65 -22.53
C VAL A 251 -0.43 -11.77 -21.38
N SER A 252 -1.15 -12.89 -21.33
CA SER A 252 -2.23 -13.13 -20.36
C SER A 252 -1.76 -13.26 -18.91
N GLN A 253 -0.44 -13.34 -18.67
CA GLN A 253 0.10 -13.60 -17.35
C GLN A 253 0.57 -12.30 -16.69
N SER A 254 -0.14 -11.93 -15.62
CA SER A 254 0.32 -10.91 -14.69
C SER A 254 1.44 -11.45 -13.81
N TYR A 255 2.31 -10.56 -13.35
CA TYR A 255 3.35 -10.92 -12.38
C TYR A 255 3.36 -9.92 -11.23
N ILE A 256 3.64 -10.42 -10.03
CA ILE A 256 3.79 -9.59 -8.83
C ILE A 256 5.27 -9.27 -8.66
N THR A 257 5.57 -7.99 -8.46
CA THR A 257 6.91 -7.52 -8.12
C THR A 257 6.85 -6.75 -6.80
N ARG A 258 7.85 -6.99 -5.95
CA ARG A 258 8.08 -6.26 -4.71
C ARG A 258 9.38 -5.48 -4.85
N TYR A 259 9.34 -4.19 -4.57
CA TYR A 259 10.50 -3.34 -4.70
C TYR A 259 10.42 -2.13 -3.79
N GLU A 260 11.57 -1.66 -3.35
CA GLU A 260 11.70 -0.33 -2.78
C GLU A 260 12.00 0.66 -3.90
N ARG A 261 11.45 1.86 -3.79
CA ARG A 261 11.79 2.95 -4.70
C ARG A 261 12.12 4.24 -3.96
N LEU A 262 13.05 5.00 -4.54
CA LEU A 262 13.37 6.36 -4.14
C LEU A 262 13.09 7.31 -5.29
N LEU A 263 12.25 8.30 -5.03
CA LEU A 263 11.90 9.39 -5.95
C LEU A 263 12.58 10.67 -5.45
N LEU A 264 13.41 11.28 -6.29
CA LEU A 264 14.10 12.54 -5.98
C LEU A 264 13.70 13.62 -7.00
N PRO A 265 13.13 14.76 -6.57
CA PRO A 265 12.80 15.87 -7.45
C PRO A 265 13.99 16.80 -7.64
N TRP A 266 14.36 17.09 -8.87
CA TRP A 266 15.49 17.93 -9.23
C TRP A 266 15.05 19.15 -10.03
N LYS A 267 15.65 20.28 -9.70
CA LYS A 267 15.53 21.53 -10.44
C LYS A 267 16.46 21.47 -11.65
N THR A 268 15.96 21.92 -12.78
CA THR A 268 16.75 22.06 -14.01
C THR A 268 16.76 23.52 -14.48
N PRO A 269 17.76 23.93 -15.27
CA PRO A 269 17.80 25.28 -15.84
C PRO A 269 16.61 25.63 -16.76
N SER A 270 15.95 24.63 -17.35
CA SER A 270 14.80 24.83 -18.24
C SER A 270 13.50 25.14 -17.50
N GLY A 271 13.49 25.05 -16.15
CA GLY A 271 12.29 25.18 -15.33
C GLY A 271 11.41 23.92 -15.30
N GLU A 272 11.80 22.87 -16.02
CA GLU A 272 11.23 21.52 -15.85
C GLU A 272 11.76 20.89 -14.55
N VAL A 273 10.91 20.17 -13.84
CA VAL A 273 11.35 19.38 -12.68
C VAL A 273 11.63 17.98 -13.18
N PHE A 274 12.85 17.50 -12.98
CA PHE A 274 13.17 16.09 -13.22
C PHE A 274 12.88 15.31 -11.95
N VAL A 275 12.09 14.26 -12.02
CA VAL A 275 11.96 13.29 -10.94
C VAL A 275 12.70 12.03 -11.36
N THR A 276 13.80 11.75 -10.67
CA THR A 276 14.52 10.49 -10.85
C THR A 276 13.90 9.42 -9.97
N SER A 277 13.68 8.24 -10.51
CA SER A 277 13.22 7.05 -9.81
C SER A 277 14.28 5.98 -9.87
N TRP A 278 14.67 5.44 -8.72
CA TRP A 278 15.44 4.21 -8.62
C TRP A 278 14.60 3.16 -7.95
N SER A 279 14.72 1.92 -8.42
CA SER A 279 14.03 0.78 -7.83
C SER A 279 15.02 -0.34 -7.49
N GLN A 280 14.91 -0.85 -6.27
CA GLN A 280 15.63 -2.03 -5.82
C GLN A 280 14.62 -3.14 -5.59
N LYS A 281 14.75 -4.24 -6.32
CA LYS A 281 13.92 -5.43 -6.10
C LYS A 281 14.32 -6.08 -4.78
N LEU A 282 13.33 -6.52 -4.02
CA LEU A 282 13.56 -7.38 -2.86
C LEU A 282 13.38 -8.82 -3.33
N ASP A 283 14.43 -9.62 -3.27
CA ASP A 283 14.38 -11.02 -3.71
C ASP A 283 13.48 -11.84 -2.76
N GLY A 284 12.47 -12.47 -3.35
CA GLY A 284 11.48 -13.30 -2.67
C GLY A 284 10.43 -13.78 -3.67
N ALA A 285 10.77 -14.86 -4.39
CA ALA A 285 9.96 -15.63 -5.33
C ALA A 285 9.06 -14.82 -6.27
N SER A 286 9.45 -14.74 -7.55
CA SER A 286 8.47 -14.57 -8.62
C SER A 286 7.47 -15.73 -8.55
N LEU A 287 6.38 -15.54 -7.82
CA LEU A 287 5.23 -16.43 -7.84
C LEU A 287 4.53 -16.21 -9.19
N SER A 288 4.91 -16.99 -10.19
CA SER A 288 4.06 -17.21 -11.35
C SER A 288 2.79 -17.87 -10.84
N LEU A 289 1.65 -17.17 -10.92
CA LEU A 289 0.36 -17.80 -10.70
C LEU A 289 0.24 -18.99 -11.67
N PRO A 290 -0.17 -20.19 -11.22
CA PRO A 290 -0.33 -21.33 -12.10
C PRO A 290 -1.40 -20.99 -13.14
N SER A 291 -1.06 -21.22 -14.41
CA SER A 291 -2.01 -21.18 -15.51
C SER A 291 -3.17 -22.13 -15.19
N SER A 292 -4.37 -21.59 -15.00
CA SER A 292 -5.59 -22.38 -14.88
C SER A 292 -5.77 -23.19 -16.18
N SER A 293 -5.45 -24.47 -16.11
CA SER A 293 -5.71 -25.43 -17.17
C SER A 293 -7.22 -25.52 -17.39
N VAL A 294 -7.63 -25.16 -18.60
CA VAL A 294 -8.96 -25.35 -19.16
C VAL A 294 -9.38 -26.80 -18.98
N ILE A 295 -10.39 -27.03 -18.13
CA ILE A 295 -11.15 -28.28 -18.12
C ILE A 295 -12.03 -28.25 -19.37
N LYS A 296 -11.66 -29.06 -20.37
CA LYS A 296 -12.56 -29.44 -21.46
C LYS A 296 -13.52 -30.50 -20.93
N ASN A 297 -14.81 -30.24 -21.02
CA ASN A 297 -15.84 -31.26 -21.23
C ASN A 297 -16.49 -30.98 -22.58
#